data_AF-A0A3P3QNJ7-F1
#
_entry.id   AF-A0A3P3QNJ7-F1
#
_cell.length_a   1.000
_cell.length_b   1.000
_cell.length_c   1.000
_cell.angle_alpha   90.00
_cell.angle_beta   90.00
_cell.angle_gamma   90.00
#
_symmetry.space_group_name_H-M   'P 1'
#
loop_
_entity.id
_entity.type
_entity.pdbx_description
1 polymer ?
#
loop_
_entity_poly.entity_id
_entity_poly.type
_entity_poly.pdbx_seq_one_letter_code
_entity_poly.pdbx_strand_id
1 'polypeptide(L)'
;MKISLTGALLIVAGIAMAGLGLTVWSLNSELTTQTSLVTKQAGQLVNKQLEVDALAAEVKNLNEQAQALVDEQLLVAQLNTEHQQSETQINEQHLAVMINSNELKVSEHDPTRAWANTALPDAAGQLLQQASGSSHYHSNKNSDGTTTSKLSTIGLRTAAL
;
A
#
# COMPACT_ATOMS: atom_id res chain seq x y z
N MET A 1 -96.63 13.65 -3.99
CA MET A 1 -95.88 12.70 -3.12
C MET A 1 -95.40 13.45 -1.90
N LYS A 2 -95.94 13.16 -0.70
CA LYS A 2 -95.42 13.71 0.56
C LYS A 2 -94.36 12.74 1.08
N ILE A 3 -93.08 13.08 0.93
CA ILE A 3 -92.00 12.32 1.55
C ILE A 3 -92.19 12.46 3.07
N SER A 4 -92.35 11.35 3.79
CA SER A 4 -92.52 11.42 5.24
C SER A 4 -91.24 11.98 5.87
N LEU A 5 -91.38 12.74 6.96
CA LEU A 5 -90.27 13.34 7.70
C LEU A 5 -89.17 12.29 8.04
N THR A 6 -89.59 11.05 8.32
CA THR A 6 -88.70 9.91 8.56
C THR A 6 -87.90 9.45 7.33
N GLY A 7 -88.49 9.50 6.13
CA GLY A 7 -87.79 9.21 4.88
C GLY A 7 -86.75 10.27 4.50
N ALA A 8 -87.07 11.54 4.75
CA ALA A 8 -86.11 12.64 4.53
C ALA A 8 -84.90 12.56 5.47
N LEU A 9 -85.11 12.16 6.73
CA LEU A 9 -84.06 12.03 7.73
C LEU A 9 -83.06 10.90 7.41
N LEU A 10 -83.55 9.78 6.87
CA LEU A 10 -82.69 8.67 6.42
C LEU A 10 -81.80 9.06 5.23
N ILE A 11 -82.30 9.86 4.30
CA ILE A 11 -81.53 10.32 3.14
C ILE A 11 -80.40 11.26 3.60
N VAL A 12 -80.69 12.20 4.50
CA VAL A 12 -79.67 13.13 5.04
C VAL A 12 -78.60 12.37 5.83
N ALA A 13 -78.99 11.38 6.65
CA ALA A 13 -78.04 10.55 7.37
C ALA A 13 -77.14 9.72 6.43
N GLY A 14 -77.70 9.16 5.35
CA GLY A 14 -76.93 8.43 4.34
C GLY A 14 -75.92 9.30 3.60
N ILE A 15 -76.30 10.52 3.22
CA ILE A 15 -75.39 11.49 2.57
C ILE A 15 -74.28 11.93 3.52
N ALA A 16 -74.58 12.17 4.80
CA ALA A 16 -73.58 12.52 5.80
C ALA A 16 -72.56 11.40 6.04
N MET A 17 -73.00 10.14 6.14
CA MET A 17 -72.09 9.00 6.27
C MET A 17 -71.23 8.77 5.03
N ALA A 18 -71.79 8.95 3.83
CA ALA A 18 -71.03 8.86 2.58
C ALA A 18 -69.95 9.96 2.49
N GLY A 19 -70.27 11.19 2.89
CA GLY A 19 -69.32 12.30 2.94
C GLY A 19 -68.16 12.04 3.93
N LEU A 20 -68.47 11.56 5.13
CA LEU A 20 -67.46 11.20 6.12
C LEU A 20 -66.58 10.04 5.64
N GLY A 21 -67.16 9.02 5.03
CA GLY A 21 -66.41 7.89 4.46
C GLY A 21 -65.41 8.31 3.38
N LEU A 22 -65.79 9.24 2.49
CA LEU A 22 -64.90 9.77 1.46
C LEU A 22 -63.74 10.58 2.05
N THR A 23 -64.00 11.40 3.08
CA THR A 23 -62.93 12.17 3.75
C THR A 23 -61.92 11.26 4.47
N VAL A 24 -62.40 10.23 5.18
CA VAL A 24 -61.54 9.24 5.85
C VAL A 24 -60.73 8.45 4.82
N TRP A 25 -61.34 8.06 3.70
CA TRP A 25 -60.64 7.35 2.64
C TRP A 25 -59.55 8.20 1.97
N SER A 26 -59.83 9.47 1.68
CA SER A 26 -58.86 10.43 1.14
C SER A 26 -57.67 10.63 2.08
N LEU A 27 -57.93 10.86 3.36
CA LEU A 27 -56.90 11.03 4.38
C LEU A 27 -56.04 9.76 4.54
N ASN A 28 -56.66 8.58 4.51
CA ASN A 28 -55.94 7.32 4.62
C ASN A 28 -55.07 7.07 3.38
N SER A 29 -55.57 7.40 2.17
CA SER A 29 -54.79 7.29 0.93
C SER A 29 -53.55 8.21 0.95
N GLU A 30 -53.71 9.45 1.42
CA GLU A 30 -52.61 10.41 1.53
C GLU A 30 -51.59 9.98 2.59
N LEU A 31 -52.05 9.50 3.75
CA LEU A 31 -51.20 8.93 4.80
C LEU A 31 -50.40 7.73 4.28
N THR A 32 -51.03 6.83 3.52
CA THR A 32 -50.37 5.65 2.94
C THR A 32 -49.28 6.07 1.94
N THR A 33 -49.57 7.11 1.15
CA THR A 33 -48.65 7.65 0.15
C THR A 33 -47.44 8.32 0.82
N GLN A 34 -47.67 9.14 1.85
CA GLN A 34 -46.59 9.76 2.62
C GLN A 34 -45.75 8.72 3.36
N THR A 35 -46.38 7.69 3.94
CA THR A 35 -45.65 6.61 4.64
C THR A 35 -44.73 5.85 3.67
N SER A 36 -45.20 5.60 2.43
CA SER A 36 -44.38 5.00 1.37
C SER A 36 -43.21 5.90 0.96
N LEU A 37 -43.44 7.22 0.83
CA LEU A 37 -42.38 8.19 0.53
C LEU A 37 -41.33 8.26 1.64
N VAL A 38 -41.76 8.33 2.91
CA VAL A 38 -40.87 8.31 4.08
C VAL A 38 -40.05 7.03 4.11
N THR A 39 -40.67 5.88 3.83
CA THR A 39 -39.98 4.58 3.82
C THR A 39 -38.94 4.51 2.70
N LYS A 40 -39.25 5.03 1.51
CA LYS A 40 -38.29 5.13 0.40
C LYS A 40 -37.12 6.06 0.72
N GLN A 41 -37.41 7.24 1.29
CA GLN A 41 -36.37 8.19 1.70
C GLN A 41 -35.50 7.61 2.82
N ALA A 42 -36.08 6.92 3.80
CA ALA A 42 -35.33 6.22 4.84
C ALA A 42 -34.40 5.15 4.25
N GLY A 43 -34.88 4.36 3.28
CA GLY A 43 -34.05 3.39 2.57
C GLY A 43 -32.90 4.04 1.78
N GLN A 44 -33.16 5.16 1.10
CA GLN A 44 -32.13 5.94 0.41
C GLN A 44 -31.11 6.51 1.40
N LEU A 45 -31.55 7.00 2.56
CA LEU A 45 -30.68 7.55 3.59
C LEU A 45 -29.74 6.48 4.17
N VAL A 46 -30.25 5.26 4.40
CA VAL A 46 -29.44 4.11 4.83
C VAL A 46 -28.39 3.75 3.78
N ASN A 47 -28.77 3.69 2.51
CA ASN A 47 -27.82 3.41 1.43
C ASN A 47 -26.73 4.50 1.32
N LYS A 48 -27.12 5.77 1.48
CA LYS A 48 -26.15 6.88 1.50
C LYS A 48 -25.24 6.84 2.72
N GLN A 49 -25.75 6.42 3.88
CA GLN A 49 -24.92 6.24 5.06
C GLN A 49 -23.89 5.12 4.85
N LEU A 50 -24.29 4.00 4.25
CA LEU A 50 -23.38 2.90 3.88
C LEU A 50 -22.29 3.36 2.90
N GLU A 51 -22.65 4.16 1.89
CA GLU A 51 -21.68 4.74 0.96
C GLU A 51 -20.67 5.66 1.69
N VAL A 52 -21.15 6.49 2.63
CA VAL A 52 -20.30 7.37 3.43
C VAL A 52 -19.36 6.57 4.34
N ASP A 53 -19.86 5.54 5.01
CA ASP A 53 -19.05 4.70 5.89
C ASP A 53 -17.99 3.92 5.11
N ALA A 54 -18.34 3.42 3.91
CA ALA A 54 -17.39 2.77 3.00
C ALA A 54 -16.29 3.74 2.54
N LEU A 55 -16.66 4.96 2.14
CA LEU A 55 -15.70 5.99 1.72
C LEU A 55 -14.80 6.43 2.89
N ALA A 56 -15.34 6.54 4.10
CA ALA A 56 -14.56 6.85 5.29
C ALA A 56 -13.51 5.77 5.59
N ALA A 57 -13.88 4.49 5.43
CA ALA A 57 -12.95 3.37 5.56
C ALA A 57 -11.85 3.40 4.47
N GLU A 58 -12.21 3.72 3.23
CA GLU A 58 -11.26 3.85 2.13
C GLU A 58 -10.28 5.01 2.35
N VAL A 59 -10.77 6.18 2.77
CA VAL A 59 -9.93 7.35 3.11
C VAL A 59 -8.97 7.00 4.24
N LYS A 60 -9.43 6.27 5.27
CA LYS A 60 -8.56 5.82 6.36
C LYS A 60 -7.44 4.90 5.84
N ASN A 61 -7.78 3.93 5.00
CA ASN A 61 -6.81 3.01 4.41
C ASN A 61 -5.79 3.74 3.53
N LEU A 62 -6.25 4.67 2.67
CA LEU A 62 -5.37 5.50 1.85
C LEU A 62 -4.43 6.35 2.70
N ASN A 63 -4.90 6.88 3.82
CA ASN A 63 -4.06 7.65 4.74
C ASN A 63 -2.99 6.78 5.41
N GLU A 64 -3.34 5.54 5.80
CA GLU A 64 -2.37 4.57 6.34
C GLU A 64 -1.31 4.18 5.29
N GLN A 65 -1.72 3.95 4.04
CA GLN A 65 -0.79 3.70 2.93
C GLN A 65 0.12 4.89 2.64
N ALA A 66 -0.42 6.11 2.68
CA ALA A 66 0.36 7.32 2.48
C ALA A 66 1.43 7.50 3.57
N GLN A 67 1.09 7.21 4.83
CA GLN A 67 2.07 7.24 5.93
C GLN A 67 3.16 6.18 5.73
N ALA A 68 2.79 4.95 5.37
CA ALA A 68 3.77 3.88 5.10
C ALA A 68 4.75 4.27 3.98
N LEU A 69 4.26 4.93 2.91
CA LEU A 69 5.12 5.42 1.82
C LEU A 69 6.07 6.52 2.27
N VAL A 70 5.66 7.40 3.18
CA VAL A 70 6.53 8.43 3.76
C VAL A 70 7.66 7.80 4.57
N ASP A 71 7.33 6.79 5.40
CA ASP A 71 8.32 6.07 6.19
C ASP A 71 9.32 5.31 5.30
N GLU A 72 8.84 4.69 4.22
CA GLU A 72 9.69 4.02 3.22
C GLU A 72 10.64 5.01 2.51
N GLN A 73 10.15 6.20 2.13
CA GLN A 73 10.99 7.23 1.54
C GLN A 73 12.08 7.70 2.49
N LEU A 74 11.77 7.85 3.78
CA LEU A 74 12.76 8.23 4.80
C LEU A 74 13.83 7.15 4.94
N LEU A 75 13.43 5.88 4.97
CA LEU A 75 14.35 4.75 5.03
C LEU A 75 15.27 4.71 3.80
N VAL A 76 14.74 4.91 2.59
CA VAL A 76 15.53 4.94 1.36
C VAL A 76 16.50 6.11 1.36
N ALA A 77 16.08 7.29 1.83
CA ALA A 77 16.96 8.45 1.94
C ALA A 77 18.12 8.20 2.93
N GLN A 78 17.83 7.56 4.07
CA GLN A 78 18.86 7.15 5.03
C GLN A 78 19.82 6.13 4.41
N LEU A 79 19.30 5.09 3.76
CA LEU A 79 20.11 4.05 3.13
C LEU A 79 21.02 4.64 2.03
N ASN A 80 20.51 5.59 1.23
CA ASN A 80 21.31 6.28 0.22
C ASN A 80 22.44 7.10 0.85
N THR A 81 22.18 7.74 1.99
CA THR A 81 23.20 8.51 2.72
C THR A 81 24.29 7.58 3.26
N GLU A 82 23.91 6.46 3.88
CA GLU A 82 24.85 5.45 4.37
C GLU A 82 25.67 4.83 3.21
N HIS A 83 25.02 4.57 2.08
CA HIS A 83 25.67 4.05 0.89
C HIS A 83 26.72 5.03 0.34
N GLN A 84 26.39 6.32 0.21
CA GLN A 84 27.35 7.34 -0.24
C GLN A 84 28.54 7.48 0.71
N GLN A 85 28.32 7.38 2.03
CA GLN A 85 29.40 7.37 3.00
C GLN A 85 30.30 6.14 2.83
N SER A 86 29.71 4.97 2.64
CA SER A 86 30.43 3.72 2.39
C SER A 86 31.26 3.79 1.10
N GLU A 87 30.69 4.30 0.01
CA GLU A 87 31.43 4.51 -1.25
C GLU A 87 32.62 5.45 -1.05
N THR A 88 32.44 6.53 -0.31
CA THR A 88 33.52 7.48 0.00
C THR A 88 34.63 6.78 0.78
N GLN A 89 34.29 6.01 1.82
CA GLN A 89 35.27 5.26 2.61
C GLN A 89 36.00 4.21 1.78
N ILE A 90 35.29 3.46 0.94
CA ILE A 90 35.89 2.47 0.03
C ILE A 90 36.86 3.15 -0.92
N ASN A 91 36.49 4.29 -1.49
CA ASN A 91 37.34 5.04 -2.40
C ASN A 91 38.60 5.58 -1.71
N GLU A 92 38.47 6.13 -0.49
CA GLU A 92 39.62 6.57 0.31
C GLU A 92 40.55 5.40 0.66
N GLN A 93 40.00 4.27 1.08
CA GLN A 93 40.78 3.06 1.35
C GLN A 93 41.47 2.55 0.08
N HIS A 94 40.79 2.54 -1.05
CA HIS A 94 41.36 2.14 -2.33
C HIS A 94 42.52 3.05 -2.73
N LEU A 95 42.37 4.38 -2.59
CA LEU A 95 43.45 5.33 -2.84
C LEU A 95 44.65 5.09 -1.90
N ALA A 96 44.41 4.89 -0.60
CA ALA A 96 45.47 4.60 0.36
C ALA A 96 46.21 3.29 0.02
N VAL A 97 45.49 2.23 -0.35
CA VAL A 97 46.07 0.96 -0.80
C VAL A 97 46.89 1.14 -2.07
N MET A 98 46.42 1.92 -3.05
CA MET A 98 47.20 2.22 -4.25
C MET A 98 48.49 2.98 -3.94
N ILE A 99 48.43 3.99 -3.07
CA ILE A 99 49.61 4.76 -2.67
C ILE A 99 50.63 3.81 -2.00
N ASN A 100 50.19 3.04 -1.00
CA ASN A 100 51.06 2.07 -0.32
C ASN A 100 51.64 1.03 -1.29
N SER A 101 50.84 0.55 -2.25
CA SER A 101 51.31 -0.38 -3.27
C SER A 101 52.39 0.24 -4.16
N ASN A 102 52.21 1.50 -4.57
CA ASN A 102 53.19 2.23 -5.35
C ASN A 102 54.48 2.48 -4.57
N GLU A 103 54.40 2.83 -3.28
CA GLU A 103 55.56 2.96 -2.40
C GLU A 103 56.37 1.65 -2.31
N LEU A 104 55.68 0.51 -2.18
CA LEU A 104 56.34 -0.81 -2.17
C LEU A 104 57.06 -1.12 -3.49
N LYS A 105 56.47 -0.70 -4.63
CA LYS A 105 57.07 -0.89 -5.96
C LYS A 105 58.31 -0.04 -6.20
N VAL A 106 58.44 1.10 -5.54
CA VAL A 106 59.60 2.01 -5.66
C VAL A 106 60.57 1.92 -4.48
N SER A 107 60.36 0.97 -3.56
CA SER A 107 61.20 0.77 -2.38
C SER A 107 62.68 0.57 -2.75
N GLU A 108 63.58 1.13 -1.93
CA GLU A 108 65.04 0.95 -2.06
C GLU A 108 65.48 -0.48 -1.71
N HIS A 109 64.64 -1.24 -1.00
CA HIS A 109 64.93 -2.63 -0.63
C HIS A 109 64.60 -3.58 -1.79
N ASP A 110 65.64 -4.07 -2.47
CA ASP A 110 65.56 -4.92 -3.66
C ASP A 110 64.58 -6.11 -3.54
N PRO A 111 64.62 -6.91 -2.46
CA PRO A 111 63.65 -8.01 -2.29
C PRO A 111 62.19 -7.55 -2.22
N THR A 112 61.93 -6.41 -1.56
CA THR A 112 60.57 -5.87 -1.40
C THR A 112 60.03 -5.35 -2.72
N ARG A 113 60.89 -4.64 -3.46
CA ARG A 113 60.58 -4.16 -4.81
C ARG A 113 60.36 -5.30 -5.79
N ALA A 114 61.19 -6.34 -5.76
CA ALA A 114 61.04 -7.51 -6.63
C ALA A 114 59.72 -8.23 -6.35
N TRP A 115 59.37 -8.43 -5.08
CA TRP A 115 58.11 -9.08 -4.70
C TRP A 115 56.88 -8.24 -5.09
N ALA A 116 56.91 -6.92 -4.87
CA ALA A 116 55.81 -6.00 -5.20
C ALA A 116 55.58 -5.83 -6.73
N ASN A 117 56.61 -6.04 -7.54
CA ASN A 117 56.51 -5.99 -9.01
C ASN A 117 56.25 -7.36 -9.65
N THR A 118 56.25 -8.44 -8.87
CA THR A 118 55.93 -9.77 -9.39
C THR A 118 54.42 -9.85 -9.64
N ALA A 119 54.02 -10.30 -10.84
CA ALA A 119 52.62 -10.48 -11.18
C ALA A 119 51.95 -11.50 -10.24
N LEU A 120 50.74 -11.20 -9.79
CA LEU A 120 49.94 -12.16 -9.03
C LEU A 120 49.59 -13.36 -9.93
N PRO A 121 49.75 -14.61 -9.49
CA PRO A 121 49.28 -15.76 -10.25
C PRO A 121 47.75 -15.70 -10.45
N ASP A 122 47.27 -16.05 -11.64
CA ASP A 122 45.83 -15.98 -11.99
C ASP A 122 44.93 -16.74 -11.00
N ALA A 123 45.41 -17.87 -10.47
CA ALA A 123 44.69 -18.65 -9.47
C ALA A 123 44.50 -17.89 -8.14
N ALA A 124 45.48 -17.08 -7.73
CA ALA A 124 45.37 -16.23 -6.55
C ALA A 124 44.38 -15.07 -6.80
N GLY A 125 44.36 -14.52 -8.02
CA GLY A 125 43.37 -13.53 -8.43
C GLY A 125 41.93 -14.07 -8.39
N GLN A 126 41.71 -15.29 -8.87
CA GLN A 126 40.41 -15.96 -8.81
C GLN A 126 39.95 -16.22 -7.36
N LEU A 127 40.86 -16.63 -6.47
CA LEU A 127 40.55 -16.83 -5.06
C LEU A 127 40.19 -15.52 -4.35
N LEU A 128 40.87 -14.41 -4.66
CA LEU A 128 40.53 -13.10 -4.12
C LEU A 128 39.15 -12.61 -4.60
N GLN A 129 38.80 -12.86 -5.86
CA GLN A 129 37.45 -12.57 -6.39
C GLN A 129 36.35 -13.44 -5.75
N GLN A 130 36.64 -14.72 -5.48
CA GLN A 130 35.71 -15.60 -4.77
C GLN A 130 35.58 -15.22 -3.29
N ALA A 131 36.66 -14.79 -2.65
CA ALA A 131 36.65 -14.31 -1.29
C ALA A 131 35.85 -13.00 -1.15
N SER A 132 35.97 -12.06 -2.11
CA SER A 132 35.18 -10.83 -2.10
C SER A 132 33.68 -11.09 -2.28
N GLY A 133 33.29 -12.10 -3.07
CA GLY A 133 31.89 -12.50 -3.22
C GLY A 133 31.29 -13.27 -2.04
N SER A 134 32.11 -13.99 -1.25
CA SER A 134 31.61 -14.87 -0.17
C SER A 134 31.38 -14.16 1.18
N SER A 135 31.88 -12.93 1.35
CA SER A 135 31.67 -12.13 2.58
C SER A 135 30.21 -11.72 2.82
N HIS A 136 29.32 -11.81 1.82
CA HIS A 136 27.90 -11.46 1.94
C HIS A 136 26.98 -12.64 2.29
N TYR A 137 27.52 -13.85 2.50
CA TYR A 137 26.73 -15.07 2.68
C TYR A 137 26.86 -15.65 4.10
N HIS A 138 26.60 -14.85 5.14
CA HIS A 138 26.49 -15.36 6.51
C HIS A 138 25.10 -15.12 7.11
N SER A 139 24.27 -16.16 6.92
CA SER A 139 23.29 -16.70 7.86
C SER A 139 22.31 -15.75 8.55
N ASN A 140 21.14 -15.55 7.93
CA ASN A 140 19.91 -15.35 8.70
C ASN A 140 19.33 -16.74 9.03
N LYS A 141 19.77 -17.35 10.13
CA LYS A 141 19.04 -18.47 10.74
C LYS A 141 17.83 -17.87 11.43
N ASN A 142 16.73 -17.72 10.71
CA ASN A 142 15.44 -17.53 11.36
C ASN A 142 14.98 -18.88 11.91
N SER A 143 14.62 -18.91 13.19
CA SER A 143 14.31 -20.13 13.97
C SER A 143 13.04 -20.85 13.55
N ASP A 144 12.36 -20.39 12.51
CA ASP A 144 11.11 -20.96 12.03
C ASP A 144 11.35 -21.59 10.66
N GLY A 145 11.43 -22.92 10.64
CA GLY A 145 11.84 -23.77 9.52
C GLY A 145 11.00 -23.65 8.24
N THR A 146 11.05 -22.50 7.58
CA THR A 146 10.54 -22.27 6.23
C THR A 146 11.64 -21.65 5.38
N THR A 147 12.41 -22.51 4.71
CA THR A 147 13.37 -22.10 3.69
C THR A 147 12.61 -21.60 2.46
N THR A 148 12.38 -20.29 2.38
CA THR A 148 12.04 -19.65 1.11
C THR A 148 13.34 -19.38 0.36
N SER A 149 13.78 -20.37 -0.42
CA SER A 149 14.82 -20.15 -1.42
C SER A 149 14.29 -19.21 -2.49
N LYS A 150 14.49 -17.90 -2.33
CA LYS A 150 14.40 -16.96 -3.45
C LYS A 150 15.58 -17.25 -4.38
N LEU A 151 15.34 -18.07 -5.40
CA LEU A 151 16.17 -18.13 -6.58
C LEU A 151 16.28 -16.71 -7.15
N SER A 152 17.43 -16.07 -6.99
CA SER A 152 17.77 -14.86 -7.70
C SER A 152 18.07 -15.23 -9.16
N THR A 153 17.06 -15.14 -10.03
CA THR A 153 17.26 -15.07 -11.48
C THR A 153 17.92 -13.72 -11.80
N ILE A 154 19.24 -13.63 -11.64
CA ILE A 154 20.03 -12.61 -12.32
C ILE A 154 20.32 -13.16 -13.72
N GLY A 155 19.37 -12.92 -14.62
CA GLY A 155 19.55 -13.11 -16.05
C GLY A 155 20.47 -12.05 -16.60
N LEU A 156 21.79 -12.29 -16.53
CA LEU A 156 22.75 -11.67 -17.44
C LEU A 156 22.52 -12.25 -18.84
N ARG A 157 21.66 -11.58 -19.63
CA ARG A 157 21.75 -11.64 -21.09
C ARG A 157 22.21 -10.28 -21.59
N THR A 158 23.54 -10.12 -21.60
CA THR A 158 24.21 -9.20 -22.52
C THR A 158 23.83 -9.63 -23.94
N ALA A 159 22.94 -8.87 -24.58
CA ALA A 159 22.74 -8.96 -26.02
C ALA A 159 23.96 -8.30 -26.68
N ALA A 160 24.82 -9.13 -27.28
CA ALA A 160 25.84 -8.67 -28.20
C ALA A 160 25.18 -8.08 -29.45
N LEU A 161 25.64 -6.90 -29.85
CA LEU A 161 25.60 -6.41 -31.23
C LEU A 161 26.67 -7.15 -32.06
#